data_AF-K1ZYV1-F1
#
_entry.id   AF-K1ZYV1-F1
#
_cell.length_a   1.000
_cell.length_b   1.000
_cell.length_c   1.000
_cell.angle_alpha   90.00
_cell.angle_beta   90.00
_cell.angle_gamma   90.00
#
_symmetry.space_group_name_H-M   'P 1'
#
loop_
_entity.id
_entity.type
_entity.pdbx_description
1 polymer ?
#
loop_
_entity_poly.entity_id
_entity_poly.type
_entity_poly.pdbx_seq_one_letter_code
_entity_poly.pdbx_strand_id
1 'polypeptide(L)'
;MEALDVADSLLVTEVFTPQGNWSSYPSHRHDEDDFPRMTYLEESYYMRLNPAQGFGIQRVYTEDGSLDETMTVKNHDVTLVPKGHHPCGAPYGYEMYYLNVMAGPRRNWRFQNDPDHDWIYKRDNPAL
;
A
#
# COMPACT_ATOMS: atom_id res chain seq x y z
N MET A 1 -7.65 0.93 13.94
CA MET A 1 -6.63 1.97 13.69
C MET A 1 -7.18 3.37 13.94
N GLU A 2 -8.32 3.73 13.34
CA GLU A 2 -8.92 5.08 13.47
C GLU A 2 -9.81 5.29 14.71
N ALA A 3 -10.40 4.22 15.26
CA ALA A 3 -11.43 4.32 16.30
C ALA A 3 -10.93 4.73 17.70
N LEU A 4 -9.60 4.82 17.89
CA LEU A 4 -8.98 5.18 19.16
C LEU A 4 -8.40 6.59 19.09
N ASP A 5 -8.69 7.39 20.11
CA ASP A 5 -8.18 8.75 20.30
C ASP A 5 -6.77 8.73 20.94
N VAL A 6 -5.79 8.30 20.14
CA VAL A 6 -4.40 8.10 20.57
C VAL A 6 -3.38 8.83 19.69
N ALA A 7 -3.85 9.45 18.61
CA ALA A 7 -3.03 10.19 17.66
C ALA A 7 -3.89 11.18 16.88
N ASP A 8 -3.34 12.37 16.64
CA ASP A 8 -4.01 13.41 15.84
C ASP A 8 -4.07 13.03 14.36
N SER A 9 -2.94 12.59 13.80
CA SER A 9 -2.82 12.35 12.34
C SER A 9 -2.32 10.96 11.96
N LEU A 10 -1.43 10.36 12.75
CA LEU A 10 -0.72 9.16 12.34
C LEU A 10 -1.63 7.93 12.26
N LEU A 11 -1.48 7.20 11.15
CA LEU A 11 -1.92 5.83 10.95
C LEU A 11 -0.67 4.99 10.69
N VAL A 12 -0.46 3.93 11.46
CA VAL A 12 0.73 3.07 11.36
C VAL A 12 0.27 1.62 11.25
N THR A 13 0.76 0.92 10.24
CA THR A 13 0.45 -0.49 10.01
C THR A 13 1.68 -1.27 9.60
N GLU A 14 1.69 -2.57 9.87
CA GLU A 14 2.74 -3.46 9.41
C GLU A 14 2.12 -4.66 8.70
N VAL A 15 2.80 -5.11 7.63
CA VAL A 15 2.32 -6.21 6.79
C VAL A 15 3.44 -7.20 6.56
N PHE A 16 3.09 -8.48 6.63
CA PHE A 16 3.96 -9.61 6.30
C PHE A 16 3.45 -10.24 5.01
N THR A 17 4.30 -10.23 3.98
CA THR A 17 4.01 -10.78 2.64
C THR A 17 4.87 -12.03 2.44
N PRO A 18 4.29 -13.23 2.53
CA PRO A 18 5.05 -14.46 2.31
C PRO A 18 5.58 -14.53 0.88
N GLN A 19 6.71 -15.21 0.71
CA GLN A 19 7.34 -15.42 -0.59
C GLN A 19 6.36 -15.87 -1.69
N GLY A 20 6.47 -15.29 -2.89
CA GLY A 20 5.59 -15.57 -4.03
C GLY A 20 4.21 -14.90 -3.98
N ASN A 21 3.89 -14.16 -2.92
CA ASN A 21 2.60 -13.46 -2.79
C ASN A 21 2.72 -11.96 -3.07
N TRP A 22 1.55 -11.35 -3.19
CA TRP A 22 1.35 -9.91 -3.35
C TRP A 22 0.54 -9.36 -2.18
N SER A 23 0.85 -8.14 -1.81
CA SER A 23 0.21 -7.37 -0.74
C SER A 23 0.03 -5.92 -1.21
N SER A 24 -0.72 -5.15 -0.42
CA SER A 24 -1.37 -3.93 -0.93
C SER A 24 -2.08 -4.22 -2.26
N TYR A 25 -2.72 -5.41 -2.33
CA TYR A 25 -3.34 -5.97 -3.52
C TYR A 25 -4.70 -6.63 -3.18
N PRO A 26 -5.79 -6.45 -3.97
CA PRO A 26 -5.90 -5.59 -5.16
C PRO A 26 -5.43 -4.16 -4.89
N SER A 27 -4.77 -3.56 -5.89
CA SER A 27 -4.11 -2.27 -5.66
C SER A 27 -5.13 -1.19 -5.36
N HIS A 28 -4.74 -0.23 -4.52
CA HIS A 28 -5.61 0.85 -4.09
C HIS A 28 -4.87 2.18 -3.99
N ARG A 29 -5.65 3.27 -3.96
CA ARG A 29 -5.17 4.65 -3.81
C ARG A 29 -5.98 5.41 -2.77
N HIS A 30 -5.33 6.38 -2.14
CA HIS A 30 -5.89 7.31 -1.15
C HIS A 30 -5.19 8.68 -1.31
N ASP A 31 -5.39 9.29 -2.48
CA ASP A 31 -4.62 10.43 -2.97
C ASP A 31 -5.49 11.66 -3.33
N GLU A 32 -6.78 11.62 -2.97
CA GLU A 32 -7.74 12.72 -3.14
C GLU A 32 -8.47 13.03 -1.83
N ASP A 33 -8.71 14.32 -1.56
CA ASP A 33 -9.54 14.77 -0.42
C ASP A 33 -11.03 14.79 -0.81
N ASP A 34 -11.64 13.60 -0.83
CA ASP A 34 -13.01 13.37 -1.32
C ASP A 34 -13.82 12.50 -0.34
N PHE A 35 -13.83 12.91 0.93
CA PHE A 35 -14.53 12.18 1.98
C PHE A 35 -16.06 12.19 1.74
N PRO A 36 -16.79 11.06 1.87
CA PRO A 36 -16.37 9.80 2.49
C PRO A 36 -15.79 8.74 1.55
N ARG A 37 -15.66 9.03 0.24
CA ARG A 37 -15.23 8.04 -0.76
C ARG A 37 -13.74 7.76 -0.71
N MET A 38 -12.93 8.79 -0.45
CA MET A 38 -11.48 8.70 -0.33
C MET A 38 -10.97 9.77 0.63
N THR A 39 -9.80 9.57 1.18
CA THR A 39 -9.06 10.59 1.93
C THR A 39 -7.65 10.73 1.37
N TYR A 40 -7.12 11.95 1.33
CA TYR A 40 -5.73 12.17 1.00
C TYR A 40 -4.86 11.71 2.18
N LEU A 41 -4.05 10.69 1.94
CA LEU A 41 -3.07 10.16 2.87
C LEU A 41 -1.76 9.92 2.11
N GLU A 42 -0.72 10.66 2.47
CA GLU A 42 0.65 10.30 2.08
C GLU A 42 1.01 8.98 2.75
N GLU A 43 1.77 8.11 2.08
CA GLU A 43 2.22 6.86 2.66
C GLU A 43 3.71 6.60 2.40
N SER A 44 4.41 6.13 3.43
CA SER A 44 5.77 5.60 3.32
C SER A 44 5.77 4.09 3.58
N TYR A 45 6.71 3.37 2.97
CA TYR A 45 6.94 1.95 3.23
C TYR A 45 8.39 1.74 3.62
N TYR A 46 8.65 1.28 4.84
CA TYR A 46 9.98 0.81 5.25
C TYR A 46 10.05 -0.71 5.11
N MET A 47 10.93 -1.18 4.21
CA MET A 47 10.97 -2.58 3.76
C MET A 47 12.00 -3.40 4.55
N ARG A 48 11.66 -4.65 4.86
CA ARG A 48 12.58 -5.68 5.36
C ARG A 48 12.40 -6.96 4.55
N LEU A 49 13.50 -7.68 4.30
CA LEU A 49 13.48 -8.93 3.55
C LEU A 49 14.15 -10.05 4.36
N ASN A 50 13.67 -11.27 4.17
CA ASN A 50 14.27 -12.47 4.72
C ASN A 50 14.34 -13.58 3.65
N PRO A 51 15.53 -14.08 3.27
CA PRO A 51 16.86 -13.60 3.66
C PRO A 51 17.17 -12.15 3.23
N ALA A 52 18.02 -11.45 4.00
CA ALA A 52 18.25 -10.00 3.89
C ALA A 52 18.85 -9.51 2.56
N GLN A 53 19.52 -10.38 1.80
CA GLN A 53 20.07 -10.07 0.48
C GLN A 53 19.02 -10.07 -0.65
N GLY A 54 17.77 -10.42 -0.32
CA GLY A 54 16.66 -10.49 -1.27
C GLY A 54 16.27 -9.17 -1.90
N PHE A 55 15.12 -9.18 -2.54
CA PHE A 55 14.46 -7.98 -3.04
C PHE A 55 12.95 -8.15 -3.01
N GLY A 56 12.24 -7.02 -2.98
CA GLY A 56 10.82 -6.93 -3.31
C GLY A 56 10.64 -6.11 -4.59
N ILE A 57 9.44 -6.15 -5.15
CA ILE A 57 9.02 -5.23 -6.21
C ILE A 57 7.88 -4.38 -5.67
N GLN A 58 7.98 -3.06 -5.85
CA GLN A 58 6.86 -2.17 -5.63
C GLN A 58 6.62 -1.37 -6.91
N ARG A 59 5.36 -1.28 -7.32
CA ARG A 59 4.93 -0.37 -8.39
C ARG A 59 4.18 0.79 -7.74
N VAL A 60 4.31 2.01 -8.26
CA VAL A 60 3.47 3.16 -7.89
C VAL A 60 2.98 3.79 -9.17
N TYR A 61 1.66 3.81 -9.39
CA TYR A 61 1.09 4.24 -10.67
C TYR A 61 -0.29 4.89 -10.55
N THR A 62 -0.66 5.73 -11.50
CA THR A 62 -2.01 6.32 -11.62
C THR A 62 -2.76 5.74 -12.83
N GLU A 63 -4.09 5.75 -12.84
CA GLU A 63 -4.86 5.18 -13.95
C GLU A 63 -4.60 5.91 -15.29
N ASP A 64 -4.27 7.20 -15.22
CA ASP A 64 -3.91 8.01 -16.39
C ASP A 64 -2.47 7.83 -16.87
N GLY A 65 -1.65 7.05 -16.14
CA GLY A 65 -0.24 6.80 -16.45
C GLY A 65 0.69 8.01 -16.27
N SER A 66 0.22 9.11 -15.68
CA SER A 66 1.06 10.29 -15.39
C SER A 66 2.17 10.01 -14.37
N LEU A 67 1.96 8.99 -13.53
CA LEU A 67 2.97 8.35 -12.70
C LEU A 67 2.88 6.84 -12.98
N ASP A 68 4.01 6.19 -13.26
CA ASP A 68 4.11 4.73 -13.36
C ASP A 68 5.56 4.30 -13.15
N GLU A 69 5.93 4.07 -11.89
CA GLU A 69 7.27 3.71 -11.49
C GLU A 69 7.28 2.30 -10.90
N THR A 70 8.14 1.43 -11.42
CA THR A 70 8.39 0.10 -10.85
C THR A 70 9.78 0.05 -10.25
N MET A 71 9.86 -0.20 -8.96
CA MET A 71 11.08 -0.17 -8.17
C MET A 71 11.42 -1.58 -7.66
N THR A 72 12.70 -1.92 -7.70
CA THR A 72 13.25 -3.04 -6.93
C THR A 72 13.66 -2.52 -5.56
N VAL A 73 13.02 -2.98 -4.50
CA VAL A 73 13.32 -2.59 -3.11
C VAL A 73 14.21 -3.62 -2.43
N LYS A 74 15.15 -3.15 -1.62
CA LYS A 74 16.08 -3.96 -0.81
C LYS A 74 15.77 -3.86 0.68
N ASN A 75 16.41 -4.72 1.46
CA ASN A 75 16.27 -4.70 2.91
C ASN A 75 16.75 -3.37 3.49
N HIS A 76 15.89 -2.74 4.30
CA HIS A 76 16.02 -1.39 4.87
C HIS A 76 15.73 -0.22 3.92
N ASP A 77 15.31 -0.47 2.68
CA ASP A 77 14.89 0.64 1.80
C ASP A 77 13.58 1.27 2.30
N VAL A 78 13.41 2.54 1.95
CA VAL A 78 12.15 3.28 2.13
C VAL A 78 11.67 3.74 0.77
N THR A 79 10.40 3.54 0.48
CA THR A 79 9.72 4.13 -0.66
C THR A 79 8.63 5.10 -0.20
N LEU A 80 8.32 6.06 -1.07
CA LEU A 80 7.29 7.07 -0.85
C LEU A 80 6.19 6.88 -1.89
N VAL A 81 4.94 6.96 -1.45
CA VAL A 81 3.76 6.91 -2.29
C VAL A 81 3.06 8.27 -2.18
N PRO A 82 3.36 9.21 -3.08
CA PRO A 82 2.74 10.54 -3.07
C PRO A 82 1.33 10.54 -3.65
N LYS A 83 1.02 9.58 -4.53
CA LYS A 83 -0.29 9.37 -5.15
C LYS A 83 -0.33 8.00 -5.85
N GLY A 84 -1.53 7.58 -6.26
CA GLY A 84 -1.75 6.41 -7.09
C GLY A 84 -1.78 5.08 -6.34
N HIS A 85 -1.96 4.03 -7.14
CA HIS A 85 -1.99 2.61 -6.79
C HIS A 85 -0.59 2.10 -6.49
N HIS A 86 -0.42 1.32 -5.42
CA HIS A 86 0.92 1.00 -4.90
C HIS A 86 1.08 -0.47 -4.41
N PRO A 87 0.95 -1.48 -5.30
CA PRO A 87 1.05 -2.88 -4.90
C PRO A 87 2.50 -3.30 -4.63
N CYS A 88 2.67 -4.29 -3.74
CA CYS A 88 3.96 -4.86 -3.38
C CYS A 88 3.99 -6.36 -3.68
N GLY A 89 5.06 -6.84 -4.33
CA GLY A 89 5.25 -8.25 -4.68
C GLY A 89 6.52 -8.83 -4.05
N ALA A 90 6.38 -9.97 -3.37
CA ALA A 90 7.50 -10.73 -2.82
C ALA A 90 7.90 -11.85 -3.81
N PRO A 91 9.15 -11.87 -4.33
CA PRO A 91 9.63 -12.98 -5.13
C PRO A 91 9.65 -14.29 -4.34
N TYR A 92 9.54 -15.42 -5.04
CA TYR A 92 9.76 -16.73 -4.44
C TYR A 92 11.18 -16.82 -3.83
N GLY A 93 11.31 -17.38 -2.63
CA GLY A 93 12.56 -17.46 -1.87
C GLY A 93 12.82 -16.31 -0.89
N TYR A 94 12.02 -15.23 -0.92
CA TYR A 94 12.16 -14.08 -0.02
C TYR A 94 10.84 -13.69 0.61
N GLU A 95 10.76 -13.71 1.93
CA GLU A 95 9.68 -13.09 2.68
C GLU A 95 9.91 -11.58 2.73
N MET A 96 8.82 -10.82 2.63
CA MET A 96 8.86 -9.36 2.66
C MET A 96 8.00 -8.85 3.81
N TYR A 97 8.54 -7.91 4.57
CA TYR A 97 7.83 -7.17 5.59
C TYR A 97 7.90 -5.69 5.24
N TYR A 98 6.86 -4.94 5.57
CA TYR A 98 6.96 -3.49 5.58
C TYR A 98 6.17 -2.85 6.70
N LEU A 99 6.72 -1.74 7.20
CA LEU A 99 6.07 -0.81 8.12
C LEU A 99 5.60 0.40 7.33
N ASN A 100 4.30 0.66 7.35
CA ASN A 100 3.70 1.83 6.75
C ASN A 100 3.45 2.92 7.78
N VAL A 101 3.66 4.15 7.35
CA VAL A 101 3.20 5.35 8.05
C VAL A 101 2.41 6.18 7.07
N MET A 102 1.17 6.50 7.46
CA MET A 102 0.25 7.35 6.73
C MET A 102 -0.17 8.57 7.54
N ALA A 103 -0.35 9.69 6.86
CA ALA A 103 -0.94 10.89 7.43
C ALA A 103 -1.55 11.79 6.34
N GLY A 104 -2.52 12.60 6.74
CA GLY A 104 -3.15 13.60 5.88
C GLY A 104 -4.07 14.51 6.69
N PRO A 105 -4.80 15.43 6.02
CA PRO A 105 -5.69 16.39 6.69
C PRO A 105 -6.79 15.74 7.53
N ARG A 106 -7.16 14.49 7.20
CA ARG A 106 -8.18 13.72 7.90
C ARG A 106 -7.65 12.33 8.26
N ARG A 107 -7.69 11.99 9.55
CA ARG A 107 -7.29 10.67 10.07
C ARG A 107 -8.38 9.61 9.86
N ASN A 108 -8.69 9.33 8.61
CA ASN A 108 -9.52 8.19 8.20
C ASN A 108 -8.86 7.51 7.00
N TRP A 109 -8.72 6.18 7.01
CA TRP A 109 -8.24 5.38 5.90
C TRP A 109 -9.43 5.01 5.01
N ARG A 110 -9.64 5.80 3.97
CA ARG A 110 -10.64 5.55 2.92
C ARG A 110 -9.92 5.54 1.59
N PHE A 111 -10.00 4.42 0.89
CA PHE A 111 -9.28 4.17 -0.35
C PHE A 111 -10.22 3.63 -1.41
N GLN A 112 -9.77 3.65 -2.66
CA GLN A 112 -10.45 2.99 -3.77
C GLN A 112 -9.49 2.02 -4.44
N ASN A 113 -10.00 0.83 -4.78
CA ASN A 113 -9.27 -0.14 -5.57
C ASN A 113 -9.10 0.36 -7.02
N ASP A 114 -8.07 -0.13 -7.70
CA ASP A 114 -7.96 0.02 -9.15
C ASP A 114 -9.21 -0.60 -9.83
N PRO A 115 -9.97 0.17 -10.62
CA PRO A 115 -11.17 -0.33 -11.29
C PRO A 115 -10.96 -1.61 -12.11
N ASP A 116 -9.79 -1.78 -12.73
CA ASP A 116 -9.46 -2.96 -13.54
C ASP A 116 -9.19 -4.22 -12.69
N HIS A 117 -8.97 -4.05 -11.40
CA HIS A 117 -8.61 -5.13 -10.45
C HIS A 117 -9.62 -5.31 -9.32
N ASP A 118 -10.58 -4.39 -9.17
CA ASP A 118 -11.63 -4.41 -8.15
C ASP A 118 -12.51 -5.68 -8.17
N TRP A 119 -12.59 -6.35 -9.33
CA TRP A 119 -13.29 -7.64 -9.44
C TRP A 119 -12.73 -8.71 -8.48
N ILE A 120 -11.43 -8.66 -8.15
CA ILE A 120 -10.80 -9.57 -7.19
C ILE A 120 -11.38 -9.33 -5.79
N TYR A 121 -11.45 -8.06 -5.38
CA TYR A 121 -12.03 -7.68 -4.09
C TYR A 121 -13.49 -8.13 -3.98
N LYS A 122 -14.30 -7.85 -5.01
CA LYS A 122 -15.71 -8.28 -5.09
C LYS A 122 -15.88 -9.80 -5.04
N ARG A 123 -15.04 -10.54 -5.76
CA ARG A 123 -15.04 -12.01 -5.75
C ARG A 123 -14.73 -12.55 -4.34
N ASP A 124 -13.75 -11.96 -3.67
CA ASP A 124 -13.24 -12.45 -2.39
C ASP A 124 -14.05 -11.93 -1.18
N ASN A 125 -14.88 -10.89 -1.37
CA ASN A 125 -15.75 -10.31 -0.35
C ASN A 125 -17.21 -10.23 -0.83
N PRO A 126 -17.86 -11.35 -1.17
CA PRO A 126 -19.18 -11.35 -1.82
C PRO A 126 -20.34 -10.86 -0.93
N ALA A 127 -20.09 -10.60 0.36
CA ALA A 127 -21.09 -10.14 1.33
C ALA A 127 -21.02 -8.63 1.62
N LEU A 128 -20.07 -7.91 1.01
CA LEU A 128 -19.98 -6.45 0.98
C LEU A 128 -20.49 -5.92 -0.36
#